data_AF-A0A7C7RNZ3-F1
#
_entry.id   AF-A0A7C7RNZ3-F1
#
_cell.length_a   1.000
_cell.length_b   1.000
_cell.length_c   1.000
_cell.angle_alpha   90.00
_cell.angle_beta   90.00
_cell.angle_gamma   90.00
#
_symmetry.space_group_name_H-M   'P 1'
#
loop_
_entity.id
_entity.type
_entity.pdbx_description
1 polymer ?
#
loop_
_entity_poly.entity_id
_entity_poly.type
_entity_poly.pdbx_seq_one_letter_code
_entity_poly.pdbx_strand_id
1 'polypeptide(L)'
;MPDDLEGYILGEVYELYWALWECLADLLTKLKEKKEEIPANIIEDLRAARTVIEILRAGGDPAENTPRIEEYLGKVEAYLVPVAQKKLGECFVKSLIEKMSSIRRGELLRKPKMSRRFIPGLPRDKEWVRIKISEDLTIEKILDLIKGSRLETEIQNDNYILVSGRKEEIRRLIKKMTKSIRKG
;
A
#
# COMPACT_ATOMS: atom_id res chain seq x y z
N MET A 1 -14.09 -15.44 14.98
CA MET A 1 -13.88 -14.00 15.17
C MET A 1 -12.37 -13.82 15.21
N PRO A 2 -11.70 -12.99 14.39
CA PRO A 2 -10.25 -12.89 14.49
C PRO A 2 -9.87 -11.97 15.65
N ASP A 3 -9.15 -12.51 16.62
CA ASP A 3 -8.64 -11.90 17.87
C ASP A 3 -7.44 -10.94 17.67
N ASP A 4 -7.30 -10.33 16.49
CA ASP A 4 -6.18 -9.45 16.13
C ASP A 4 -6.71 -8.18 15.44
N LEU A 5 -7.29 -7.29 16.23
CA LEU A 5 -7.59 -5.92 15.78
C LEU A 5 -6.37 -5.00 15.97
N GLU A 6 -5.53 -5.27 16.96
CA GLU A 6 -4.36 -4.43 17.28
C GLU A 6 -3.23 -4.56 16.24
N GLY A 7 -2.92 -5.75 15.77
CA GLY A 7 -1.92 -5.98 14.71
C GLY A 7 -2.40 -5.51 13.34
N TYR A 8 -3.71 -5.56 13.08
CA TYR A 8 -4.31 -4.93 11.89
C TYR A 8 -4.17 -3.40 11.91
N ILE A 9 -4.44 -2.76 13.06
CA ILE A 9 -4.31 -1.31 13.24
C ILE A 9 -2.83 -0.88 13.20
N LEU A 10 -1.92 -1.59 13.90
CA LEU A 10 -0.48 -1.31 13.84
C LEU A 10 0.08 -1.44 12.41
N GLY A 11 -0.38 -2.44 11.66
CA GLY A 11 0.00 -2.63 10.27
C GLY A 11 -0.39 -1.46 9.37
N GLU A 12 -1.59 -0.92 9.54
CA GLU A 12 -2.04 0.26 8.79
C GLU A 12 -1.26 1.53 9.17
N VAL A 13 -0.96 1.71 10.46
CA VAL A 13 -0.18 2.86 10.97
C VAL A 13 1.26 2.84 10.45
N TYR A 14 1.91 1.67 10.44
CA TYR A 14 3.24 1.51 9.85
C TYR A 14 3.26 1.88 8.37
N GLU A 15 2.32 1.35 7.58
CA GLU A 15 2.27 1.57 6.14
C GLU A 15 2.03 3.04 5.79
N LEU A 16 1.29 3.77 6.64
CA LEU A 16 1.07 5.21 6.52
C LEU A 16 2.38 5.99 6.71
N TYR A 17 3.09 5.74 7.81
CA TYR A 17 4.33 6.46 8.10
C TYR A 17 5.45 6.12 7.12
N TRP A 18 5.55 4.86 6.69
CA TRP A 18 6.50 4.46 5.66
C TRP A 18 6.24 5.20 4.35
N ALA A 19 4.99 5.29 3.91
CA ALA A 19 4.63 5.99 2.68
C ALA A 19 4.91 7.50 2.75
N LEU A 20 4.67 8.14 3.91
CA LEU A 20 5.05 9.54 4.13
C LEU A 20 6.57 9.74 4.06
N TRP A 21 7.31 8.85 4.71
CA TRP A 21 8.77 8.87 4.68
C TRP A 21 9.32 8.72 3.26
N GLU A 22 8.81 7.78 2.46
CA GLU A 22 9.19 7.61 1.04
C GLU A 22 8.92 8.89 0.23
N CYS A 23 7.78 9.54 0.47
CA CYS A 23 7.42 10.77 -0.21
C CYS A 23 8.42 11.91 0.07
N LEU A 24 8.87 12.04 1.32
CA LEU A 24 9.87 13.03 1.72
C LEU A 24 11.29 12.66 1.25
N ALA A 25 11.64 11.37 1.23
CA ALA A 25 12.90 10.88 0.68
C ALA A 25 13.02 11.12 -0.83
N ASP A 26 11.92 10.90 -1.58
CA ASP A 26 11.83 11.24 -3.00
C ASP A 26 12.03 12.75 -3.22
N LEU A 27 11.39 13.57 -2.37
CA LEU A 27 11.52 15.02 -2.43
C LEU A 27 12.96 15.48 -2.18
N LEU A 28 13.59 14.93 -1.14
CA LEU A 28 14.98 15.18 -0.79
C LEU A 28 15.91 14.86 -1.98
N THR A 29 15.68 13.73 -2.65
CA THR A 29 16.47 13.29 -3.80
C THR A 29 16.35 14.28 -4.97
N LYS A 30 15.12 14.72 -5.28
CA LYS A 30 14.87 15.73 -6.33
C LYS A 30 15.52 17.09 -6.03
N LEU A 31 15.55 17.49 -4.76
CA LEU A 31 16.22 18.73 -4.34
C LEU A 31 17.75 18.61 -4.44
N LYS A 32 18.32 17.46 -4.10
CA LYS A 32 19.76 17.18 -4.29
C LYS A 32 20.15 17.17 -5.77
N GLU A 33 19.32 16.61 -6.66
CA GLU A 33 19.54 16.67 -8.12
C GLU A 33 19.58 18.11 -8.65
N LYS A 34 18.85 19.03 -8.00
CA LYS A 34 18.87 20.46 -8.29
C LYS A 34 20.02 21.22 -7.62
N LYS A 35 20.98 20.50 -7.01
CA LYS A 35 22.14 21.04 -6.27
C LYS A 35 21.76 21.95 -5.09
N GLU A 36 20.62 21.70 -4.45
CA GLU A 36 20.27 22.39 -3.22
C GLU A 36 21.10 21.84 -2.06
N GLU A 37 21.71 22.72 -1.29
CA GLU A 37 22.39 22.35 -0.04
C GLU A 37 21.34 22.14 1.05
N ILE A 38 21.15 20.88 1.43
CA ILE A 38 20.20 20.50 2.46
C ILE A 38 20.97 20.33 3.78
N PRO A 39 20.55 21.01 4.86
CA PRO A 39 21.17 20.90 6.17
C PRO A 39 21.25 19.45 6.65
N ALA A 40 22.38 19.09 7.27
CA ALA A 40 22.64 17.73 7.73
C ALA A 40 21.59 17.24 8.74
N ASN A 41 21.12 18.12 9.62
CA ASN A 41 20.09 17.81 10.60
C ASN A 41 18.77 17.33 9.96
N ILE A 42 18.40 17.84 8.79
CA ILE A 42 17.19 17.39 8.07
C ILE A 42 17.38 15.97 7.52
N ILE A 43 18.59 15.65 7.07
CA ILE A 43 18.95 14.31 6.59
C ILE A 43 18.98 13.32 7.76
N GLU A 44 19.48 13.77 8.91
CA GLU A 44 19.50 13.00 10.16
C GLU A 44 18.10 12.75 10.69
N ASP A 45 17.23 13.75 10.74
CA ASP A 45 15.83 13.61 11.15
C ASP A 45 15.09 12.62 10.24
N LEU A 46 15.30 12.69 8.92
CA LEU A 46 14.71 11.71 7.99
C LEU A 46 15.23 10.28 8.24
N ARG A 47 16.51 10.12 8.59
CA ARG A 47 17.10 8.81 8.94
C ARG A 47 16.57 8.30 10.29
N ALA A 48 16.43 9.19 11.27
CA ALA A 48 15.88 8.88 12.58
C ALA A 48 14.42 8.42 12.45
N ALA A 49 13.60 9.14 11.66
CA ALA A 49 12.23 8.75 11.34
C ALA A 49 12.16 7.31 10.79
N ARG A 50 13.00 6.98 9.80
CA ARG A 50 13.07 5.61 9.24
C ARG A 50 13.34 4.56 10.32
N THR A 51 14.28 4.86 11.21
CA THR A 51 14.69 3.94 12.28
C THR A 51 13.52 3.68 13.22
N VAL A 52 12.80 4.74 13.62
CA VAL A 52 11.65 4.62 14.53
C VAL A 52 10.47 3.91 13.84
N ILE A 53 10.25 4.14 12.54
CA ILE A 53 9.24 3.40 11.75
C ILE A 53 9.55 1.89 11.72
N GLU A 54 10.81 1.51 11.55
CA GLU A 54 11.23 0.10 11.56
C GLU A 54 11.09 -0.53 12.96
N ILE A 55 11.35 0.23 14.03
CA ILE A 55 11.09 -0.20 15.41
C ILE A 55 9.58 -0.46 15.62
N LEU A 56 8.72 0.44 15.15
CA LEU A 56 7.27 0.26 15.20
C LEU A 56 6.84 -1.00 14.43
N ARG A 57 7.44 -1.27 13.27
CA ARG A 57 7.19 -2.51 12.51
C ARG A 57 7.58 -3.78 13.26
N ALA A 58 8.65 -3.71 14.06
CA ALA A 58 9.17 -4.82 14.84
C ALA A 58 8.36 -5.09 16.14
N GLY A 59 7.24 -4.40 16.35
CA GLY A 59 6.41 -4.53 17.55
C GLY A 59 6.77 -3.54 18.67
N GLY A 60 7.47 -2.45 18.34
CA GLY A 60 7.70 -1.35 19.28
C GLY A 60 6.40 -0.65 19.69
N ASP A 61 6.39 -0.06 20.88
CA ASP A 61 5.21 0.60 21.44
C ASP A 61 4.74 1.78 20.56
N PRO A 62 3.51 1.74 20.00
CA PRO A 62 2.97 2.85 19.24
C PRO A 62 2.87 4.15 20.03
N ALA A 63 2.60 4.10 21.33
CA ALA A 63 2.44 5.30 22.16
C ALA A 63 3.76 6.09 22.28
N GLU A 64 4.90 5.39 22.30
CA GLU A 64 6.23 6.01 22.33
C GLU A 64 6.71 6.40 20.92
N ASN A 65 6.54 5.51 19.95
CA ASN A 65 7.18 5.64 18.64
C ASN A 65 6.44 6.58 17.69
N THR A 66 5.11 6.57 17.72
CA THR A 66 4.27 7.42 16.84
C THR A 66 4.57 8.92 16.96
N PRO A 67 4.55 9.53 18.16
CA PRO A 67 4.83 10.97 18.28
C PRO A 67 6.25 11.34 17.82
N ARG A 68 7.23 10.45 18.02
CA ARG A 68 8.61 10.66 17.56
C ARG A 68 8.69 10.64 16.03
N ILE A 69 7.99 9.72 15.37
CA ILE A 69 7.92 9.68 13.91
C ILE A 69 7.29 10.97 13.37
N GLU A 70 6.19 11.42 13.98
CA GLU A 70 5.51 12.66 13.58
C GLU A 70 6.39 13.89 13.76
N GLU A 71 7.15 13.97 14.86
CA GLU A 71 8.08 15.05 15.11
C GLU A 71 9.18 15.10 14.03
N TYR A 72 9.84 13.98 13.74
CA TYR A 72 10.91 13.95 12.74
C TYR A 72 10.38 14.23 11.33
N LEU A 73 9.30 13.57 10.91
CA LEU A 73 8.71 13.80 9.59
C LEU A 73 8.18 15.23 9.47
N GLY A 74 7.60 15.80 10.54
CA GLY A 74 7.11 17.17 10.58
C GLY A 74 8.23 18.20 10.39
N LYS A 75 9.38 18.03 11.05
CA LYS A 75 10.56 18.89 10.84
C LYS A 75 11.06 18.83 9.39
N VAL A 76 11.13 17.62 8.83
CA VAL A 76 11.57 17.43 7.45
C VAL A 76 10.58 18.04 6.46
N GLU A 77 9.27 17.83 6.65
CA GLU A 77 8.22 18.40 5.80
C GLU A 77 8.24 19.93 5.84
N ALA A 78 8.31 20.52 7.04
CA ALA A 78 8.37 21.97 7.24
C ALA A 78 9.58 22.63 6.56
N TYR A 79 10.69 21.91 6.44
CA TYR A 79 11.87 22.40 5.71
C TYR A 79 11.77 22.17 4.20
N LEU A 80 11.48 20.94 3.76
CA LEU A 80 11.57 20.57 2.35
C LEU A 80 10.44 21.16 1.51
N VAL A 81 9.22 21.32 2.04
CA VAL A 81 8.07 21.82 1.27
C VAL A 81 8.27 23.26 0.78
N PRO A 82 8.65 24.23 1.63
CA PRO A 82 8.94 25.60 1.16
C PRO A 82 10.11 25.67 0.17
N VAL A 83 11.15 24.86 0.39
CA VAL A 83 12.31 24.79 -0.51
C VAL A 83 11.89 24.23 -1.87
N ALA A 84 11.11 23.15 -1.88
CA ALA A 84 10.54 22.56 -3.08
C ALA A 84 9.62 23.54 -3.83
N GLN A 85 8.84 24.36 -3.14
CA GLN A 85 7.99 25.35 -3.79
C GLN A 85 8.83 26.38 -4.56
N LYS A 86 9.94 26.83 -3.96
CA LYS A 86 10.88 27.76 -4.59
C LYS A 86 11.63 27.15 -5.78
N LYS A 87 12.00 25.86 -5.70
CA LYS A 87 12.93 25.22 -6.66
C LYS A 87 12.25 24.37 -7.72
N LEU A 88 11.11 23.76 -7.39
CA LEU A 88 10.36 22.82 -8.24
C LEU A 88 9.00 23.39 -8.66
N GLY A 89 8.58 24.52 -8.08
CA GLY A 89 7.37 25.24 -8.44
C GLY A 89 6.13 24.82 -7.63
N GLU A 90 5.15 25.71 -7.62
CA GLU A 90 3.94 25.57 -6.80
C GLU A 90 3.05 24.41 -7.22
N CYS A 91 2.93 24.13 -8.52
CA CYS A 91 2.13 23.00 -9.01
C CYS A 91 2.66 21.66 -8.50
N PHE A 92 3.98 21.49 -8.46
CA PHE A 92 4.61 20.28 -7.95
C PHE A 92 4.30 20.08 -6.46
N VAL A 93 4.45 21.14 -5.67
CA VAL A 93 4.18 21.11 -4.23
C VAL A 93 2.71 20.85 -3.93
N LYS A 94 1.77 21.44 -4.69
CA LYS A 94 0.34 21.13 -4.55
C LYS A 94 0.05 19.65 -4.76
N SER A 95 0.61 19.03 -5.81
CA SER A 95 0.45 17.59 -6.03
C SER A 95 1.10 16.74 -4.94
N LEU A 96 2.23 17.18 -4.39
CA LEU A 96 2.89 16.50 -3.27
C LEU A 96 2.05 16.56 -1.99
N ILE A 97 1.53 17.74 -1.63
CA ILE A 97 0.67 17.93 -0.45
C ILE A 97 -0.61 17.10 -0.59
N GLU A 98 -1.22 17.07 -1.78
CA GLU A 98 -2.39 16.22 -2.02
C GLU A 98 -2.04 14.74 -1.85
N LYS A 99 -0.90 14.29 -2.40
CA LYS A 99 -0.40 12.92 -2.21
C LYS A 99 -0.21 12.59 -0.73
N MET A 100 0.47 13.44 0.04
CA MET A 100 0.68 13.24 1.48
C MET A 100 -0.64 13.26 2.26
N SER A 101 -1.59 14.10 1.86
CA SER A 101 -2.92 14.16 2.46
C SER A 101 -3.72 12.87 2.19
N SER A 102 -3.67 12.33 0.97
CA SER A 102 -4.26 11.02 0.65
C SER A 102 -3.60 9.86 1.42
N ILE A 103 -2.29 9.94 1.71
CA ILE A 103 -1.61 8.96 2.59
C ILE A 103 -2.21 9.04 4.00
N ARG A 104 -2.29 10.25 4.57
CA ARG A 104 -2.82 10.51 5.92
C ARG A 104 -4.29 10.12 6.07
N ARG A 105 -5.10 10.25 5.01
CA ARG A 105 -6.51 9.81 4.96
C ARG A 105 -6.67 8.29 4.77
N GLY A 106 -5.58 7.53 4.63
CA GLY A 106 -5.61 6.08 4.41
C GLY A 106 -6.15 5.67 3.02
N GLU A 107 -6.34 6.62 2.10
CA GLU A 107 -6.90 6.37 0.76
C GLU A 107 -5.97 5.49 -0.10
N LEU A 108 -4.66 5.57 0.17
CA LEU A 108 -3.65 4.75 -0.49
C LEU A 108 -3.50 3.35 0.14
N LEU A 109 -3.94 3.17 1.39
CA LEU A 109 -4.06 1.86 2.06
C LEU A 109 -5.33 1.12 1.63
N ARG A 110 -6.37 1.87 1.26
CA ARG A 110 -7.64 1.35 0.71
C ARG A 110 -7.52 0.76 -0.70
N LYS A 111 -6.47 1.09 -1.45
CA LYS A 111 -6.10 0.27 -2.61
C LYS A 111 -5.43 -0.97 -2.03
N PRO A 112 -5.96 -2.19 -2.25
CA PRO A 112 -5.32 -3.38 -1.73
C PRO A 112 -3.90 -3.42 -2.28
N LYS A 113 -2.92 -3.09 -1.43
CA LYS A 113 -1.54 -3.50 -1.66
C LYS A 113 -1.66 -5.01 -1.78
N MET A 114 -1.48 -5.54 -3.00
CA MET A 114 -1.10 -6.93 -3.22
C MET A 114 0.23 -7.11 -2.50
N SER A 115 0.16 -7.23 -1.18
CA SER A 115 1.25 -7.75 -0.38
C SER A 115 1.46 -9.14 -0.95
N ARG A 116 2.63 -9.35 -1.56
CA ARG A 116 3.21 -10.66 -1.76
C ARG A 116 3.47 -11.27 -0.38
N ARG A 117 2.42 -11.52 0.40
CA ARG A 117 2.51 -12.45 1.52
C ARG A 117 2.68 -13.80 0.86
N PHE A 118 3.85 -14.38 1.08
CA PHE A 118 4.13 -15.74 0.66
C PHE A 118 3.19 -16.66 1.42
N ILE A 119 2.14 -17.16 0.77
CA ILE A 119 1.21 -18.13 1.37
C ILE A 119 1.74 -19.52 0.98
N PRO A 120 2.14 -20.37 1.95
CA PRO A 120 2.55 -21.74 1.68
C PRO A 120 1.44 -22.48 0.90
N GLY A 121 1.79 -23.13 -0.21
CA GLY A 121 0.86 -23.90 -1.04
C GLY A 121 0.35 -23.21 -2.32
N LEU A 122 0.72 -21.95 -2.59
CA LEU A 122 0.32 -21.26 -3.82
C LEU A 122 1.38 -21.36 -4.95
N PRO A 123 0.97 -21.56 -6.22
CA PRO A 123 1.89 -21.64 -7.36
C PRO A 123 2.74 -20.38 -7.46
N ARG A 124 4.06 -20.52 -7.34
CA ARG A 124 5.03 -19.40 -7.39
C ARG A 124 5.25 -18.85 -8.81
N ASP A 125 4.88 -19.63 -9.81
CA ASP A 125 5.12 -19.41 -11.24
C ASP A 125 3.89 -18.86 -12.00
N LYS A 126 2.70 -18.85 -11.37
CA LYS A 126 1.45 -18.38 -11.96
C LYS A 126 0.85 -17.21 -11.18
N GLU A 127 0.15 -16.32 -11.89
CA GLU A 127 -0.61 -15.25 -11.24
C GLU A 127 -1.92 -15.83 -10.72
N TRP A 128 -2.31 -15.50 -9.49
CA TRP A 128 -3.47 -16.10 -8.83
C TRP A 128 -4.29 -15.07 -8.07
N VAL A 129 -5.57 -15.39 -7.88
CA VAL A 129 -6.55 -14.59 -7.14
C VAL A 129 -7.40 -15.50 -6.28
N ARG A 130 -7.65 -15.12 -5.02
CA ARG A 130 -8.65 -15.75 -4.15
C ARG A 130 -9.97 -14.98 -4.26
N ILE A 131 -11.03 -15.68 -4.64
CA ILE A 131 -12.38 -15.15 -4.76
C ILE A 131 -13.20 -15.69 -3.59
N LYS A 132 -13.79 -14.80 -2.78
CA LYS A 132 -14.72 -15.20 -1.73
C LYS A 132 -16.06 -15.57 -2.35
N ILE A 133 -16.61 -16.72 -1.98
CA ILE A 133 -17.97 -17.10 -2.36
C ILE A 133 -18.94 -16.27 -1.52
N SER A 134 -19.84 -15.57 -2.19
CA SER A 134 -20.90 -14.75 -1.59
C SER A 134 -22.22 -15.00 -2.32
N GLU A 135 -23.35 -14.54 -1.78
CA GLU A 135 -24.68 -14.69 -2.41
C GLU A 135 -24.72 -14.14 -3.85
N ASP A 136 -23.98 -13.07 -4.13
CA ASP A 136 -23.88 -12.48 -5.47
C ASP A 136 -22.93 -13.25 -6.41
N LEU A 137 -21.95 -13.96 -5.86
CA LEU A 137 -20.85 -14.64 -6.55
C LEU A 137 -20.75 -16.09 -6.09
N THR A 138 -21.72 -16.88 -6.52
CA THR A 138 -21.74 -18.33 -6.31
C THR A 138 -20.67 -19.05 -7.11
N ILE A 139 -20.28 -20.24 -6.66
CA ILE A 139 -19.31 -21.12 -7.32
C ILE A 139 -19.69 -21.33 -8.79
N GLU A 140 -20.97 -21.52 -9.08
CA GLU A 140 -21.49 -21.74 -10.43
C GLU A 140 -21.22 -20.55 -11.37
N LYS A 141 -21.44 -19.31 -10.90
CA LYS A 141 -21.13 -18.10 -11.68
C LYS A 141 -19.64 -17.96 -11.94
N ILE A 142 -18.80 -18.33 -10.97
CA ILE A 142 -17.34 -18.26 -11.09
C ILE A 142 -16.86 -19.32 -12.10
N LEU A 143 -17.38 -20.55 -12.03
CA LEU A 143 -17.08 -21.60 -12.99
C LEU A 143 -17.54 -21.24 -14.40
N ASP A 144 -18.71 -20.62 -14.56
CA ASP A 144 -19.20 -20.16 -15.87
C ASP A 144 -18.33 -19.05 -16.47
N LEU A 145 -17.86 -18.11 -15.64
CA LEU A 145 -16.94 -17.04 -16.06
C LEU A 145 -15.56 -17.57 -16.49
N ILE A 146 -15.15 -18.71 -15.93
CA ILE A 146 -13.87 -19.37 -16.20
C ILE A 146 -13.99 -20.37 -17.34
N LYS A 147 -15.21 -20.85 -17.65
CA LYS A 147 -15.52 -21.75 -18.76
C LYS A 147 -15.01 -21.14 -20.08
N GLY A 148 -14.08 -21.84 -20.73
CA GLY A 148 -13.41 -21.36 -21.96
C GLY A 148 -12.13 -20.53 -21.75
N SER A 149 -11.67 -20.36 -20.51
CA SER A 149 -10.36 -19.79 -20.16
C SER A 149 -9.38 -20.91 -19.76
N ARG A 150 -8.07 -20.71 -19.88
CA ARG A 150 -7.03 -21.68 -19.47
C ARG A 150 -6.61 -21.45 -18.01
N LEU A 151 -7.58 -21.13 -17.16
CA LEU A 151 -7.38 -20.86 -15.74
C LEU A 151 -7.63 -22.14 -14.94
N GLU A 152 -6.76 -22.41 -13.97
CA GLU A 152 -6.89 -23.50 -13.01
C GLU A 152 -7.68 -23.02 -11.80
N THR A 153 -8.65 -23.82 -11.34
CA THR A 153 -9.51 -23.48 -10.22
C THR A 153 -9.39 -24.51 -9.12
N GLU A 154 -9.16 -24.07 -7.89
CA GLU A 154 -9.09 -24.90 -6.70
C GLU A 154 -10.06 -24.33 -5.65
N ILE A 155 -11.00 -25.17 -5.20
CA ILE A 155 -11.95 -24.79 -4.15
C ILE A 155 -11.27 -25.02 -2.81
N GLN A 156 -11.18 -23.96 -2.00
CA GLN A 156 -10.64 -24.04 -0.65
C GLN A 156 -11.77 -24.20 0.37
N ASN A 157 -11.52 -24.95 1.43
CA ASN A 157 -12.47 -25.26 2.50
C ASN A 157 -12.98 -24.01 3.27
N ASP A 158 -12.34 -22.85 3.07
CA ASP A 158 -12.65 -21.58 3.75
C ASP A 158 -13.74 -20.74 3.04
N ASN A 159 -14.53 -21.33 2.14
CA ASN A 159 -15.49 -20.60 1.28
C ASN A 159 -14.82 -19.63 0.29
N TYR A 160 -13.61 -19.99 -0.17
CA TYR A 160 -12.87 -19.27 -1.21
C TYR A 160 -12.57 -20.19 -2.38
N ILE A 161 -12.52 -19.61 -3.58
CA ILE A 161 -12.00 -20.27 -4.78
C ILE A 161 -10.68 -19.60 -5.13
N LEU A 162 -9.63 -20.39 -5.25
CA LEU A 162 -8.38 -19.97 -5.82
C LEU A 162 -8.43 -20.16 -7.33
N VAL A 163 -8.15 -19.09 -8.07
CA VAL A 163 -8.04 -19.13 -9.52
C VAL A 163 -6.61 -18.75 -9.88
N SER A 164 -5.92 -19.60 -10.63
CA SER A 164 -4.53 -19.37 -11.05
C SER A 164 -4.37 -19.52 -12.56
N GLY A 165 -3.42 -18.77 -13.14
CA GLY A 165 -3.13 -18.84 -14.55
C GLY A 165 -2.26 -17.69 -15.04
N ARG A 166 -2.41 -17.34 -16.33
CA ARG A 166 -1.67 -16.23 -16.92
C ARG A 166 -2.23 -14.89 -16.45
N LYS A 167 -1.35 -13.91 -16.23
CA LYS A 167 -1.68 -12.54 -15.83
C LYS A 167 -2.83 -11.92 -16.63
N GLU A 168 -2.82 -12.10 -17.94
CA GLU A 168 -3.81 -11.52 -18.84
C GLU A 168 -5.18 -12.15 -18.63
N GLU A 169 -5.23 -13.45 -18.32
CA GLU A 169 -6.47 -14.18 -18.05
C GLU A 169 -7.07 -13.81 -16.70
N ILE A 170 -6.23 -13.68 -15.65
CA ILE A 170 -6.66 -13.21 -14.34
C ILE A 170 -7.22 -11.78 -14.42
N ARG A 171 -6.54 -10.87 -15.13
CA ARG A 171 -7.07 -9.51 -15.37
C ARG A 171 -8.39 -9.50 -16.12
N ARG A 172 -8.55 -10.38 -17.12
CA ARG A 172 -9.83 -10.52 -17.85
C ARG A 172 -10.94 -11.02 -16.93
N LEU A 173 -10.66 -12.00 -16.07
CA LEU A 173 -11.61 -12.53 -15.10
C LEU A 173 -12.07 -11.44 -14.13
N ILE A 174 -11.14 -10.71 -13.50
CA ILE A 174 -11.46 -9.61 -12.58
C ILE A 174 -12.35 -8.57 -13.28
N LYS A 175 -11.99 -8.19 -14.52
CA LYS A 175 -12.76 -7.20 -15.30
C LYS A 175 -14.17 -7.68 -15.64
N LYS A 176 -14.36 -8.97 -15.92
CA LYS A 176 -15.69 -9.57 -16.12
C LYS A 176 -16.49 -9.57 -14.81
N MET A 177 -15.87 -9.98 -13.70
CA MET A 177 -16.52 -10.00 -12.38
C MET A 177 -16.99 -8.62 -11.94
N THR A 178 -16.15 -7.57 -12.04
CA THR A 178 -16.55 -6.21 -11.67
C THR A 178 -17.69 -5.67 -12.54
N LYS A 179 -17.79 -6.12 -13.81
CA LYS A 179 -18.92 -5.78 -14.68
C LYS A 179 -20.20 -6.50 -14.29
N SER A 180 -20.13 -7.76 -13.87
CA SER A 180 -21.29 -8.52 -13.40
C SER A 180 -21.83 -8.00 -12.07
N ILE A 181 -20.96 -7.55 -11.16
CA ILE A 181 -21.35 -6.96 -9.86
C ILE A 181 -22.02 -5.59 -10.03
N ARG A 182 -21.64 -4.80 -11.06
CA ARG A 182 -22.24 -3.48 -11.33
C ARG A 182 -23.62 -3.49 -12.01
N LYS A 183 -24.12 -4.67 -12.40
CA LYS A 183 -25.43 -4.84 -13.05
C LYS A 183 -26.49 -5.50 -12.17
N GLY A 184 -26.18 -5.72 -10.89
CA GLY A 184 -27.13 -6.13 -9.85
C GLY A 184 -27.74 -4.91 -9.17
#